data_AF-A0A7K0REJ8-F1
#
_entry.id   AF-A0A7K0REJ8-F1
#
_cell.length_a   1.000
_cell.length_b   1.000
_cell.length_c   1.000
_cell.angle_alpha   90.00
_cell.angle_beta   90.00
_cell.angle_gamma   90.00
#
_symmetry.space_group_name_H-M   'P 1'
#
loop_
_entity.id
_entity.type
_entity.pdbx_description
1 polymer ?
#
loop_
_entity_poly.entity_id
_entity_poly.type
_entity_poly.pdbx_seq_one_letter_code
_entity_poly.pdbx_strand_id
1 'polypeptide(L)'
;MTKHIFVTGGVVSSLGKGLTAASLGNLLTARGLRVVMQKLDPYLNVDPGTMNPFQHGEVFVTDDGAETDLDIGHYERFLGINLSQAANVTTGQIYSQVIAKERRGEYLGDTVQVIPHITDEIKRRIL
;
A
#
# COMPACT_ATOMS: atom_id res chain seq x y z
N MET A 1 -21.75 0.54 -3.97
CA MET A 1 -20.48 1.10 -4.51
C MET A 1 -19.56 1.40 -3.34
N THR A 2 -18.33 0.88 -3.35
CA THR A 2 -17.31 1.14 -2.33
C THR A 2 -16.86 2.60 -2.40
N LYS A 3 -16.56 3.21 -1.26
CA LYS A 3 -16.06 4.59 -1.17
C LYS A 3 -14.55 4.56 -0.91
N HIS A 4 -13.80 5.47 -1.53
CA HIS A 4 -12.36 5.62 -1.33
C HIS A 4 -12.09 6.96 -0.63
N ILE A 5 -11.31 6.91 0.46
CA ILE A 5 -10.82 8.09 1.17
C ILE A 5 -9.30 8.08 1.04
N PHE A 6 -8.74 9.07 0.34
CA PHE A 6 -7.30 9.22 0.21
C PHE A 6 -6.76 10.13 1.31
N VAL A 7 -5.83 9.61 2.11
CA VAL A 7 -5.14 10.38 3.14
C VAL A 7 -3.77 10.78 2.60
N THR A 8 -3.58 12.07 2.34
CA THR A 8 -2.32 12.62 1.82
C THR A 8 -1.59 13.42 2.91
N GLY A 9 -0.29 13.64 2.70
CA GLY A 9 0.56 14.39 3.61
C GLY A 9 1.25 15.56 2.93
N GLY A 10 1.27 16.71 3.59
CA GLY A 10 2.07 17.87 3.19
C GLY A 10 3.13 18.25 4.23
N VAL A 11 4.01 19.17 3.86
CA VAL A 11 5.05 19.78 4.70
C VAL A 11 6.21 18.84 5.05
N VAL A 12 6.02 17.88 5.96
CA VAL A 12 7.09 16.97 6.43
C VAL A 12 6.56 15.56 6.73
N SER A 13 7.46 14.57 6.73
CA SER A 13 7.17 13.22 7.22
C SER A 13 6.97 13.21 8.75
N SER A 14 6.48 12.09 9.29
CA SER A 14 6.33 11.85 10.74
C SER A 14 5.26 12.66 11.51
N LEU A 15 4.34 13.33 10.80
CA LEU A 15 3.18 14.01 11.41
C LEU A 15 2.04 13.08 11.89
N GLY A 16 2.27 11.76 11.97
CA GLY A 16 1.24 10.82 12.46
C GLY A 16 0.12 10.50 11.46
N LYS A 17 0.43 10.51 10.15
CA LYS A 17 -0.56 10.20 9.09
C LYS A 17 -1.16 8.81 9.23
N GLY A 18 -0.33 7.78 9.44
CA GLY A 18 -0.78 6.40 9.61
C GLY A 18 -1.74 6.24 10.79
N LEU A 19 -1.39 6.78 11.96
CA LEU A 19 -2.23 6.74 13.16
C LEU A 19 -3.54 7.54 13.00
N THR A 20 -3.50 8.68 12.33
CA THR A 20 -4.72 9.49 12.08
C THR A 20 -5.67 8.75 11.15
N ALA A 21 -5.15 8.14 10.08
CA ALA A 21 -5.92 7.31 9.17
C ALA A 21 -6.52 6.08 9.88
N ALA A 22 -5.72 5.39 10.71
CA ALA A 22 -6.16 4.23 11.48
C ALA A 22 -7.27 4.59 12.48
N SER A 23 -7.13 5.74 13.15
CA SER A 23 -8.14 6.27 14.08
C SER A 23 -9.46 6.59 13.36
N LEU A 24 -9.40 7.21 12.18
CA LEU A 24 -10.58 7.43 11.35
C LEU A 24 -11.23 6.11 10.92
N GLY A 25 -10.41 5.13 10.52
CA GLY A 25 -10.86 3.77 10.19
C GLY A 25 -11.64 3.15 11.35
N ASN A 26 -11.09 3.18 12.56
CA ASN A 26 -11.75 2.70 13.77
C ASN A 26 -13.09 3.41 14.04
N LEU A 27 -13.16 4.74 13.92
CA LEU A 27 -14.41 5.49 14.11
C LEU A 27 -15.49 5.09 13.08
N LEU A 28 -15.10 4.82 11.84
CA LEU A 28 -16.01 4.36 10.79
C LEU A 28 -16.48 2.93 11.07
N THR A 29 -15.57 2.03 11.46
CA THR A 29 -15.90 0.65 11.88
C THR A 29 -16.86 0.65 13.08
N ALA A 30 -16.62 1.49 14.09
CA ALA A 30 -17.49 1.65 15.25
C ALA A 30 -18.90 2.15 14.89
N ARG A 31 -19.07 2.78 13.72
CA ARG A 31 -20.38 3.17 13.16
C ARG A 31 -21.02 2.07 12.30
N GLY A 32 -20.50 0.84 12.34
CA GLY A 32 -21.02 -0.30 11.61
C GLY A 32 -20.66 -0.32 10.13
N LEU A 33 -19.68 0.49 9.70
CA LEU A 33 -19.20 0.46 8.32
C LEU A 33 -18.11 -0.60 8.16
N ARG A 34 -18.15 -1.36 7.06
CA ARG A 34 -17.04 -2.22 6.67
C ARG A 34 -15.93 -1.36 6.09
N VAL A 35 -14.79 -1.31 6.78
CA VAL A 35 -13.60 -0.54 6.39
C VAL A 35 -12.43 -1.48 6.17
N VAL A 36 -11.67 -1.23 5.10
CA VAL A 36 -10.34 -1.79 4.87
C VAL A 36 -9.39 -0.62 4.63
N MET A 37 -8.11 -0.82 4.90
CA MET A 37 -7.08 0.21 4.74
C MET A 37 -5.93 -0.32 3.91
N GLN A 38 -5.27 0.59 3.18
CA GLN A 38 -4.15 0.30 2.30
C GLN A 38 -3.10 1.41 2.43
N LYS A 39 -1.84 1.02 2.45
CA LYS A 39 -0.66 1.89 2.45
C LYS A 39 0.02 1.83 1.08
N LEU A 40 0.22 3.00 0.47
CA LEU A 40 1.03 3.16 -0.75
C LEU A 40 2.38 3.76 -0.35
N ASP A 41 3.43 2.96 -0.44
CA ASP A 41 4.80 3.35 -0.11
C ASP A 41 5.60 3.73 -1.35
N PRO A 42 6.21 4.94 -1.38
CA PRO A 42 6.87 5.43 -2.58
C PRO A 42 8.29 4.85 -2.79
N TYR A 43 8.80 4.00 -1.89
CA TYR A 43 10.14 3.43 -1.99
C TYR A 43 10.22 2.29 -3.03
N LEU A 44 11.45 2.02 -3.51
CA LEU A 44 11.71 1.07 -4.59
C LEU A 44 11.87 -0.38 -4.12
N ASN A 45 12.05 -0.63 -2.82
CA ASN A 45 12.03 -1.98 -2.29
C ASN A 45 10.69 -2.64 -2.63
N VAL A 46 10.72 -3.89 -3.12
CA VAL A 46 9.50 -4.64 -3.48
C VAL A 46 8.68 -4.92 -2.22
N ASP A 47 9.37 -5.25 -1.14
CA ASP A 47 8.88 -5.41 0.21
C ASP A 47 9.93 -4.81 1.17
N PRO A 48 9.58 -4.53 2.43
CA PRO A 48 10.56 -4.00 3.39
C PRO A 48 11.47 -5.08 3.98
N GLY A 49 11.40 -6.35 3.56
CA GLY A 49 12.19 -7.46 4.10
C GLY A 49 13.71 -7.26 3.96
N THR A 50 14.14 -6.43 3.00
CA THR A 50 15.56 -6.08 2.80
C THR A 50 15.99 -4.81 3.55
N MET A 51 15.09 -4.12 4.27
CA MET A 51 15.38 -2.88 4.97
C MET A 51 15.94 -3.16 6.37
N ASN A 52 16.85 -2.31 6.85
CA ASN A 52 17.36 -2.42 8.21
C ASN A 52 16.29 -1.96 9.23
N PRO A 53 15.77 -2.85 10.10
CA PRO A 53 14.67 -2.49 10.98
C PRO A 53 15.07 -1.46 12.05
N PHE A 54 16.36 -1.38 12.39
CA PHE A 54 16.84 -0.37 13.35
C PHE A 54 16.81 1.06 12.80
N GLN A 55 16.73 1.21 11.47
CA GLN A 55 16.68 2.52 10.81
C GLN A 55 15.29 2.86 10.27
N HIS A 56 14.52 1.85 9.89
CA HIS A 56 13.25 2.02 9.16
C HIS A 56 12.02 1.55 9.92
N GLY A 57 12.18 0.94 11.09
CA GLY A 57 11.09 0.34 11.87
C GLY A 57 10.91 -1.14 11.60
N GLU A 58 9.98 -1.77 12.31
CA GLU A 58 9.68 -3.19 12.14
C GLU A 58 9.14 -3.53 10.75
N VAL A 59 9.38 -4.77 10.31
CA VAL A 59 8.66 -5.38 9.19
C VAL A 59 7.43 -6.07 9.77
N PHE A 60 6.25 -5.73 9.26
CA PHE A 60 5.00 -6.37 9.67
C PHE A 60 4.67 -7.54 8.74
N VAL A 61 4.24 -8.68 9.30
CA VAL A 61 3.89 -9.87 8.52
C VAL A 61 2.39 -10.14 8.65
N THR A 62 1.69 -10.17 7.51
CA THR A 62 0.26 -10.51 7.44
C THR A 62 0.02 -12.02 7.51
N ASP A 63 -1.21 -12.44 7.79
CA ASP A 63 -1.60 -13.87 7.85
C ASP A 63 -1.32 -14.65 6.56
N ASP A 64 -1.37 -13.98 5.40
CA ASP A 64 -1.03 -14.56 4.10
C ASP A 64 0.48 -14.58 3.81
N GLY A 65 1.31 -14.20 4.79
CA GLY A 65 2.77 -14.33 4.76
C GLY A 65 3.51 -13.20 4.07
N ALA A 66 2.86 -12.07 3.80
CA ALA A 66 3.54 -10.94 3.17
C ALA A 66 4.30 -10.07 4.18
N GLU A 67 5.55 -9.75 3.87
CA GLU A 67 6.34 -8.74 4.55
C GLU A 67 5.90 -7.34 4.08
N THR A 68 5.49 -6.49 5.02
CA THR A 68 4.84 -5.20 4.75
C THR A 68 5.34 -4.10 5.69
N ASP A 69 5.06 -2.86 5.33
CA ASP A 69 5.33 -1.70 6.18
C ASP A 69 4.56 -1.78 7.52
N LEU A 70 5.16 -1.26 8.59
CA LEU A 70 4.60 -1.29 9.94
C LEU A 70 3.21 -0.64 10.07
N ASP A 71 2.84 0.26 9.14
CA ASP A 71 1.51 0.87 9.12
C ASP A 71 0.39 -0.18 8.97
N ILE A 72 0.65 -1.33 8.33
CA ILE A 72 -0.34 -2.42 8.23
C ILE A 72 -0.70 -2.95 9.61
N GLY A 73 0.28 -3.12 10.49
CA GLY A 73 0.03 -3.50 11.88
C GLY A 73 -0.79 -2.44 12.63
N HIS A 74 -0.60 -1.15 12.36
CA HIS A 74 -1.47 -0.12 12.93
C HIS A 74 -2.92 -0.27 12.45
N TYR A 75 -3.13 -0.57 11.17
CA TYR A 75 -4.47 -0.74 10.63
C TYR A 75 -5.17 -1.97 11.22
N GLU A 76 -4.50 -3.12 11.29
CA GLU A 76 -5.07 -4.32 11.91
C GLU A 76 -5.46 -4.08 13.37
N ARG A 77 -4.58 -3.46 14.16
CA ARG A 77 -4.84 -3.13 15.57
C ARG A 77 -6.04 -2.20 15.77
N PHE A 78 -6.25 -1.24 14.88
CA PHE A 78 -7.34 -0.27 14.98
C PHE A 78 -8.66 -0.77 14.40
N LEU A 79 -8.60 -1.59 13.35
CA LEU A 79 -9.79 -2.12 12.68
C LEU A 79 -10.28 -3.44 13.29
N GLY A 80 -9.41 -4.18 13.99
CA GLY A 80 -9.74 -5.49 14.55
C GLY A 80 -9.94 -6.57 13.48
N ILE A 81 -9.24 -6.46 12.34
CA ILE A 81 -9.31 -7.40 11.21
C ILE A 81 -7.91 -7.72 10.71
N ASN A 82 -7.76 -8.88 10.07
CA ASN A 82 -6.53 -9.25 9.39
C ASN A 82 -6.57 -8.70 7.96
N LEU A 83 -5.49 -8.05 7.56
CA LEU A 83 -5.28 -7.52 6.22
C LEU A 83 -4.47 -8.54 5.40
N SER A 84 -4.48 -8.36 4.08
CA SER A 84 -3.72 -9.20 3.15
C SER A 84 -2.54 -8.43 2.57
N GLN A 85 -1.69 -9.10 1.81
CA GLN A 85 -0.62 -8.50 1.01
C GLN A 85 -1.10 -7.31 0.15
N ALA A 86 -2.38 -7.29 -0.25
CA ALA A 86 -2.93 -6.20 -1.05
C ALA A 86 -3.01 -4.88 -0.27
N ALA A 87 -2.91 -4.90 1.06
CA ALA A 87 -2.95 -3.72 1.91
C ALA A 87 -1.65 -2.90 1.87
N ASN A 88 -0.54 -3.43 1.34
CA ASN A 88 0.70 -2.67 1.15
C ASN A 88 1.13 -2.70 -0.31
N VAL A 89 1.28 -1.51 -0.90
CA VAL A 89 1.65 -1.34 -2.32
C VAL A 89 2.91 -0.47 -2.38
N THR A 90 3.96 -0.96 -3.02
CA THR A 90 5.24 -0.23 -3.13
C THR A 90 5.54 0.19 -4.56
N THR A 91 6.33 1.26 -4.75
CA THR A 91 6.85 1.63 -6.08
C THR A 91 7.63 0.46 -6.69
N GLY A 92 8.40 -0.28 -5.89
CA GLY A 92 9.12 -1.48 -6.31
C GLY A 92 8.22 -2.53 -6.96
N GLN A 93 7.11 -2.88 -6.31
CA GLN A 93 6.13 -3.83 -6.86
C GLN A 93 5.51 -3.35 -8.17
N ILE A 94 5.12 -2.07 -8.22
CA ILE A 94 4.46 -1.48 -9.39
C ILE A 94 5.40 -1.53 -10.60
N TYR A 95 6.63 -1.03 -10.43
CA TYR A 95 7.61 -0.99 -11.52
C TYR A 95 8.03 -2.39 -11.94
N SER A 96 8.29 -3.30 -10.99
CA SER A 96 8.62 -4.69 -11.29
C SER A 96 7.51 -5.37 -12.10
N GLN A 97 6.25 -5.19 -11.70
CA GLN A 97 5.12 -5.77 -12.43
C GLN A 97 4.98 -5.21 -13.84
N VAL A 98 5.06 -3.89 -14.02
CA VAL A 98 4.92 -3.24 -15.33
C VAL A 98 6.07 -3.64 -16.24
N ILE A 99 7.31 -3.64 -15.76
CA ILE A 99 8.48 -4.10 -16.52
C ILE A 99 8.33 -5.57 -16.90
N ALA A 100 7.86 -6.43 -15.99
CA ALA A 100 7.67 -7.84 -16.28
C ALA A 100 6.60 -8.08 -17.37
N LYS A 101 5.49 -7.32 -17.35
CA LYS A 101 4.47 -7.36 -18.42
C LYS A 101 5.04 -6.92 -19.77
N GLU A 102 5.83 -5.85 -19.75
CA GLU A 102 6.52 -5.33 -20.95
C GLU A 102 7.49 -6.34 -21.55
N ARG A 103 8.27 -7.05 -20.72
CA ARG A 103 9.16 -8.14 -21.18
C ARG A 103 8.44 -9.38 -21.68
N ARG A 104 7.18 -9.59 -21.31
CA ARG A 104 6.31 -10.63 -21.89
C ARG A 104 5.57 -10.17 -23.15
N GLY A 105 5.74 -8.92 -23.58
CA GLY A 105 5.05 -8.38 -24.75
C GLY A 105 3.58 -8.06 -24.50
N GLU A 106 3.12 -7.96 -23.25
CA GLU A 106 1.70 -7.72 -22.91
C GLU A 106 1.21 -6.32 -23.33
N TYR A 107 2.12 -5.38 -23.58
CA TYR A 107 1.81 -4.05 -24.10
C TYR A 107 1.87 -3.96 -25.64
N LEU A 108 1.98 -5.10 -26.34
CA LEU A 108 1.75 -5.21 -27.80
C LEU A 108 2.53 -4.22 -28.70
N GLY A 109 3.73 -3.82 -28.27
CA GLY A 109 4.60 -2.90 -29.03
C GLY A 109 4.46 -1.43 -28.62
N ASP A 110 3.63 -1.12 -27.63
CA ASP A 110 3.50 0.24 -27.10
C ASP A 110 4.77 0.71 -26.37
N THR A 111 5.03 2.02 -26.44
CA THR A 111 6.00 2.66 -25.55
C THR A 111 5.42 2.67 -24.14
N VAL A 112 6.01 1.88 -23.24
CA VAL A 112 5.61 1.85 -21.83
C VAL A 112 6.09 3.12 -21.11
N GLN A 113 5.16 3.77 -20.40
CA GLN A 113 5.31 5.10 -19.83
C GLN A 113 4.74 5.18 -18.42
N VAL A 114 5.17 6.19 -17.65
CA VAL A 114 4.59 6.45 -16.32
C VAL A 114 3.08 6.68 -16.41
N ILE A 115 2.64 7.51 -17.35
CA ILE A 115 1.23 7.69 -17.69
C ILE A 115 1.02 7.10 -19.09
N PRO A 116 0.08 6.16 -19.30
CA PRO A 116 -0.86 5.64 -18.32
C PRO A 116 -0.34 4.42 -17.53
N HIS A 117 0.63 3.66 -18.05
CA HIS A 117 0.92 2.28 -17.60
C HIS A 117 1.25 2.13 -16.11
N ILE A 118 2.12 2.97 -15.55
CA ILE A 118 2.43 2.94 -14.11
C ILE A 118 1.22 3.41 -13.29
N THR A 119 0.57 4.51 -13.70
CA THR A 119 -0.64 5.00 -13.02
C THR A 119 -1.82 4.03 -13.10
N ASP A 120 -1.93 3.24 -14.16
CA ASP A 120 -2.93 2.20 -14.33
C ASP A 120 -2.66 1.02 -13.40
N GLU A 121 -1.41 0.61 -13.26
CA GLU A 121 -1.03 -0.42 -12.27
C GLU A 121 -1.28 0.07 -10.84
N ILE A 122 -1.00 1.34 -10.51
CA ILE A 122 -1.38 1.94 -9.22
C ILE A 122 -2.89 1.87 -9.00
N LYS A 123 -3.68 2.34 -9.97
CA LYS A 123 -5.16 2.28 -9.89
C LYS A 123 -5.66 0.85 -9.73
N ARG A 124 -5.09 -0.11 -10.47
CA ARG A 124 -5.45 -1.53 -10.39
C ARG A 124 -5.19 -2.14 -9.00
N ARG A 125 -4.21 -1.63 -8.26
CA ARG A 125 -3.92 -2.07 -6.88
C ARG A 125 -4.87 -1.47 -5.85
N ILE A 126 -5.49 -0.32 -6.15
CA ILE A 126 -6.45 0.38 -5.26
C ILE A 126 -7.88 -0.16 -5.43
N LEU A 127 -8.24 -0.57 -6.64
CA LEU A 127 -9.60 -1.01 -7.03
C LEU A 127 -9.80 -2.51 -6.81
#